data_AF-A0A613BVQ9-F1
#
_entry.id   AF-A0A613BVQ9-F1
#
_cell.length_a   1.000
_cell.length_b   1.000
_cell.length_c   1.000
_cell.angle_alpha   90.00
_cell.angle_beta   90.00
_cell.angle_gamma   90.00
#
_symmetry.space_group_name_H-M   'P 1'
#
loop_
_entity.id
_entity.type
_entity.pdbx_description
1 polymer ?
#
loop_
_entity_poly.entity_id
_entity_poly.type
_entity_poly.pdbx_seq_one_letter_code
_entity_poly.pdbx_strand_id
1 'polypeptide(L)'
;LCQKILMGISTIDIIRNAIIKSCEQLNIEKERINELNEQNDKARSSLKSLVEFITEIGTTSSDIGCRMGDLNTSLTQINACIKEIQKIANQTNLIAINSAIEAARVGDAGRGFSVISKEVKNLSEDVKHSSKSVSTLTSVIKDNTARVSEVLDNQQPVIDNITTNINQIVESIGIVIDKSL
;
A
#
# COMPACT_ATOMS: atom_id res chain seq x y z
N LEU A 1 -85.76 12.66 -11.93
CA LEU A 1 -85.22 12.40 -10.57
C LEU A 1 -84.49 11.03 -10.51
N CYS A 2 -85.13 9.92 -10.89
CA CYS A 2 -84.50 8.58 -10.94
C CYS A 2 -83.18 8.49 -11.74
N GLN A 3 -83.11 9.08 -12.94
CA GLN A 3 -81.93 8.97 -13.80
C GLN A 3 -80.68 9.64 -13.19
N LYS A 4 -80.86 10.76 -12.47
CA LYS A 4 -79.77 11.42 -11.72
C LYS A 4 -79.29 10.58 -10.53
N ILE A 5 -80.20 9.89 -9.83
CA ILE A 5 -79.86 8.98 -8.73
C ILE A 5 -79.10 7.75 -9.25
N LEU A 6 -79.55 7.18 -10.37
CA LEU A 6 -78.88 6.03 -11.00
C LEU A 6 -77.45 6.38 -11.46
N MET A 7 -77.25 7.56 -12.07
CA MET A 7 -75.92 8.07 -12.42
C MET A 7 -75.05 8.30 -11.17
N GLY A 8 -75.64 8.83 -10.09
CA GLY A 8 -74.96 9.00 -8.81
C GLY A 8 -74.44 7.70 -8.21
N ILE A 9 -75.27 6.65 -8.19
CA ILE A 9 -74.88 5.31 -7.70
C ILE A 9 -73.76 4.73 -8.56
N SER A 10 -73.85 4.83 -9.89
CA SER A 10 -72.79 4.37 -10.80
C SER A 10 -71.47 5.12 -10.57
N THR A 11 -71.51 6.43 -10.31
CA THR A 11 -70.32 7.23 -10.02
C THR A 11 -69.69 6.83 -8.67
N ILE A 12 -70.50 6.58 -7.65
CA ILE A 12 -70.04 6.08 -6.34
C ILE A 12 -69.37 4.72 -6.49
N ASP A 13 -69.90 3.82 -7.33
CA ASP A 13 -69.33 2.49 -7.52
C ASP A 13 -67.98 2.53 -8.26
N ILE A 14 -67.82 3.45 -9.23
CA ILE A 14 -66.52 3.73 -9.87
C ILE A 14 -65.52 4.24 -8.84
N ILE A 15 -65.90 5.20 -7.99
CA ILE A 15 -65.03 5.75 -6.94
C ILE A 15 -64.64 4.67 -5.94
N ARG A 16 -65.59 3.85 -5.48
CA ARG A 16 -65.33 2.71 -4.57
C ARG A 16 -64.30 1.78 -5.17
N ASN A 17 -64.49 1.37 -6.43
CA ASN A 17 -63.57 0.46 -7.10
C ASN A 17 -62.18 1.10 -7.31
N ALA A 18 -62.12 2.41 -7.58
CA ALA A 18 -60.85 3.13 -7.67
C ALA A 18 -60.12 3.18 -6.30
N ILE A 19 -60.85 3.44 -5.21
CA ILE A 19 -60.28 3.46 -3.84
C ILE A 19 -59.76 2.07 -3.45
N ILE A 20 -60.49 1.00 -3.74
CA ILE A 20 -60.04 -0.37 -3.46
C ILE A 20 -58.72 -0.66 -4.17
N LYS A 21 -58.63 -0.34 -5.48
CA LYS A 21 -57.39 -0.48 -6.24
C LYS A 21 -56.24 0.36 -5.68
N SER A 22 -56.51 1.61 -5.27
CA SER A 22 -55.49 2.45 -4.65
C SER A 22 -55.03 1.91 -3.29
N CYS A 23 -55.92 1.35 -2.47
CA CYS A 23 -55.54 0.71 -1.20
C CYS A 23 -54.67 -0.54 -1.43
N GLU A 24 -55.02 -1.37 -2.42
CA GLU A 24 -54.20 -2.53 -2.81
C GLU A 24 -52.80 -2.09 -3.27
N GLN A 25 -52.73 -1.04 -4.12
CA GLN A 25 -51.44 -0.47 -4.54
C GLN A 25 -50.63 0.09 -3.37
N LEU A 26 -51.25 0.81 -2.44
CA LEU A 26 -50.56 1.36 -1.27
C LEU A 26 -49.98 0.27 -0.36
N ASN A 27 -50.67 -0.87 -0.20
CA ASN A 27 -50.14 -1.98 0.57
C ASN A 27 -48.91 -2.60 -0.11
N ILE A 28 -48.93 -2.77 -1.44
CA ILE A 28 -47.78 -3.28 -2.20
C ILE A 28 -46.59 -2.32 -2.08
N GLU A 29 -46.81 -1.01 -2.23
CA GLU A 29 -45.74 -0.02 -2.08
C GLU A 29 -45.18 0.02 -0.65
N LYS A 30 -46.02 -0.20 0.37
CA LYS A 30 -45.57 -0.31 1.76
C LYS A 30 -44.67 -1.53 1.99
N GLU A 31 -45.01 -2.68 1.42
CA GLU A 31 -44.15 -3.88 1.50
C GLU A 31 -42.80 -3.63 0.80
N ARG A 32 -42.80 -2.99 -0.37
CA ARG A 32 -41.57 -2.59 -1.08
C ARG A 32 -40.68 -1.66 -0.25
N ILE A 33 -41.26 -0.69 0.45
CA ILE A 33 -40.50 0.22 1.32
C ILE A 33 -39.84 -0.55 2.47
N ASN A 34 -40.54 -1.51 3.08
CA ASN A 34 -39.96 -2.33 4.14
C ASN A 34 -38.78 -3.18 3.64
N GLU A 35 -38.93 -3.82 2.46
CA GLU A 35 -37.84 -4.56 1.84
C GLU A 35 -36.64 -3.66 1.51
N LEU A 36 -36.90 -2.45 1.01
CA LEU A 36 -35.86 -1.47 0.70
C LEU A 36 -35.12 -1.00 1.96
N ASN A 37 -35.83 -0.78 3.06
CA ASN A 37 -35.23 -0.42 4.34
C ASN A 37 -34.34 -1.54 4.89
N GLU A 38 -34.78 -2.81 4.79
CA GLU A 38 -33.94 -3.95 5.19
C GLU A 38 -32.66 -4.05 4.34
N GLN A 39 -32.77 -3.81 3.02
CA GLN A 39 -31.60 -3.76 2.14
C GLN A 39 -30.65 -2.60 2.48
N ASN A 40 -31.19 -1.42 2.80
CA ASN A 40 -30.40 -0.26 3.21
C ASN A 40 -29.65 -0.50 4.52
N ASP A 41 -30.26 -1.18 5.50
CA ASP A 41 -29.58 -1.56 6.74
C ASP A 41 -28.43 -2.56 6.50
N LYS A 42 -28.63 -3.54 5.62
CA LYS A 42 -27.56 -4.46 5.19
C LYS A 42 -26.43 -3.72 4.47
N ALA A 43 -26.76 -2.75 3.63
CA ALA A 43 -25.78 -1.91 2.95
C ALA A 43 -24.97 -1.06 3.94
N ARG A 44 -25.63 -0.44 4.92
CA ARG A 44 -24.98 0.32 6.01
C ARG A 44 -24.01 -0.54 6.82
N SER A 45 -24.41 -1.75 7.20
CA SER A 45 -23.54 -2.68 7.91
C SER A 45 -22.30 -3.04 7.08
N SER A 46 -22.49 -3.37 5.81
CA SER A 46 -21.40 -3.69 4.87
C SER A 46 -20.43 -2.51 4.69
N LEU A 47 -20.96 -1.29 4.59
CA LEU A 47 -20.15 -0.07 4.48
C LEU A 47 -19.34 0.20 5.75
N LYS A 48 -19.90 -0.06 6.94
CA LYS A 48 -19.17 0.06 8.21
C LYS A 48 -17.97 -0.88 8.24
N SER A 49 -18.17 -2.14 7.88
CA SER A 49 -17.05 -3.11 7.77
C SER A 49 -16.02 -2.67 6.74
N LEU A 50 -16.44 -2.05 5.64
CA LEU A 50 -15.51 -1.51 4.64
C LEU A 50 -14.64 -0.36 5.20
N VAL A 51 -15.18 0.52 6.05
CA VAL A 51 -14.39 1.56 6.75
C VAL A 51 -13.35 0.92 7.68
N GLU A 52 -13.72 -0.13 8.41
CA GLU A 52 -12.80 -0.86 9.29
C GLU A 52 -11.64 -1.45 8.48
N PHE A 53 -11.93 -2.12 7.35
CA PHE A 53 -10.90 -2.67 6.46
C PHE A 53 -9.98 -1.58 5.87
N ILE A 54 -10.53 -0.44 5.44
CA ILE A 54 -9.72 0.65 4.88
C ILE A 54 -8.80 1.27 5.94
N THR A 55 -9.29 1.38 7.17
CA THR A 55 -8.49 1.86 8.30
C THR A 55 -7.33 0.90 8.57
N GLU A 56 -7.57 -0.41 8.53
CA GLU A 56 -6.52 -1.43 8.65
C GLU A 56 -5.50 -1.38 7.49
N ILE A 57 -5.95 -1.10 6.27
CA ILE A 57 -5.06 -0.87 5.13
C ILE A 57 -4.17 0.37 5.39
N GLY A 58 -4.73 1.44 5.94
CA GLY A 58 -3.98 2.65 6.30
C GLY A 58 -2.91 2.39 7.35
N THR A 59 -3.25 1.68 8.43
CA THR A 59 -2.29 1.34 9.48
C THR A 59 -1.18 0.43 8.97
N THR A 60 -1.53 -0.58 8.16
CA THR A 60 -0.56 -1.48 7.54
C THR A 60 0.37 -0.74 6.58
N SER A 61 -0.17 0.17 5.77
CA SER A 61 0.63 1.00 4.84
C SER A 61 1.62 1.88 5.60
N SER A 62 1.20 2.47 6.71
CA SER A 62 2.09 3.25 7.59
C SER A 62 3.21 2.39 8.19
N ASP A 63 2.91 1.16 8.63
CA ASP A 63 3.94 0.25 9.17
C ASP A 63 4.97 -0.14 8.11
N ILE A 64 4.52 -0.43 6.87
CA ILE A 64 5.42 -0.68 5.74
C ILE A 64 6.30 0.55 5.49
N GLY A 65 5.75 1.76 5.56
CA GLY A 65 6.49 3.01 5.41
C GLY A 65 7.63 3.13 6.44
N CYS A 66 7.34 2.87 7.72
CA CYS A 66 8.35 2.84 8.79
C CYS A 66 9.45 1.81 8.50
N ARG A 67 9.08 0.58 8.13
CA ARG A 67 10.01 -0.50 7.79
C ARG A 67 10.90 -0.17 6.58
N MET A 68 10.38 0.54 5.58
CA MET A 68 11.20 1.03 4.45
C MET A 68 12.22 2.08 4.91
N GLY A 69 11.85 2.94 5.87
CA GLY A 69 12.75 3.89 6.52
C GLY A 69 13.92 3.21 7.24
N ASP A 70 13.63 2.18 8.03
CA ASP A 70 14.64 1.36 8.73
C ASP A 70 15.58 0.64 7.75
N LEU A 71 15.01 0.11 6.66
CA LEU A 71 15.79 -0.53 5.59
C LEU A 71 16.73 0.48 4.93
N ASN A 72 16.26 1.70 4.62
CA ASN A 72 17.11 2.74 4.04
C ASN A 72 18.26 3.16 4.98
N THR A 73 18.00 3.22 6.28
CA THR A 73 19.03 3.47 7.30
C THR A 73 20.07 2.35 7.32
N SER A 74 19.62 1.10 7.29
CA SER A 74 20.49 -0.09 7.25
C SER A 74 21.36 -0.11 5.97
N LEU A 75 20.78 0.21 4.81
CA LEU A 75 21.53 0.31 3.54
C LEU A 75 22.59 1.41 3.57
N THR A 76 22.33 2.51 4.28
CA THR A 76 23.31 3.60 4.46
C THR A 76 24.50 3.13 5.30
N GLN A 77 24.25 2.40 6.39
CA GLN A 77 25.28 1.81 7.23
C GLN A 77 26.10 0.75 6.48
N ILE A 78 25.44 -0.11 5.70
CA ILE A 78 26.11 -1.11 4.84
C ILE A 78 27.04 -0.41 3.85
N ASN A 79 26.58 0.64 3.17
CA ASN A 79 27.43 1.41 2.25
C ASN A 79 28.63 2.06 2.94
N ALA A 80 28.49 2.53 4.18
CA ALA A 80 29.61 3.04 4.96
C ALA A 80 30.64 1.94 5.26
N CYS A 81 30.19 0.75 5.66
CA CYS A 81 31.05 -0.42 5.88
C CYS A 81 31.80 -0.82 4.60
N ILE A 82 31.10 -0.89 3.47
CA ILE A 82 31.71 -1.20 2.16
C ILE A 82 32.81 -0.19 1.80
N LYS A 83 32.60 1.11 2.06
CA LYS A 83 33.62 2.14 1.83
C LYS A 83 34.86 1.92 2.69
N GLU A 84 34.70 1.53 3.95
CA GLU A 84 35.85 1.23 4.82
C GLU A 84 36.58 -0.03 4.36
N ILE A 85 35.86 -1.08 3.93
CA ILE A 85 36.48 -2.28 3.36
C ILE A 85 37.29 -1.94 2.11
N GLN A 86 36.75 -1.11 1.21
CA GLN A 86 37.48 -0.66 0.01
C GLN A 86 38.74 0.14 0.37
N LYS A 87 38.68 0.97 1.41
CA LYS A 87 39.83 1.72 1.93
C LYS A 87 40.90 0.78 2.50
N ILE A 88 40.51 -0.21 3.31
CA ILE A 88 41.42 -1.24 3.84
C ILE A 88 42.05 -2.01 2.69
N ALA A 89 41.27 -2.48 1.70
CA ALA A 89 41.79 -3.19 0.54
C ALA A 89 42.81 -2.34 -0.25
N ASN A 90 42.56 -1.04 -0.44
CA ASN A 90 43.52 -0.14 -1.08
C ASN A 90 44.80 0.02 -0.25
N GLN A 91 44.70 0.13 1.07
CA GLN A 91 45.86 0.22 1.97
C GLN A 91 46.68 -1.07 1.95
N THR A 92 46.03 -2.23 2.04
CA THR A 92 46.70 -3.54 1.97
C THR A 92 47.38 -3.74 0.62
N ASN A 93 46.75 -3.30 -0.48
CA ASN A 93 47.37 -3.33 -1.80
C ASN A 93 48.64 -2.44 -1.85
N LEU A 94 48.61 -1.24 -1.27
CA LEU A 94 49.80 -0.38 -1.20
C LEU A 94 50.92 -1.00 -0.35
N ILE A 95 50.57 -1.61 0.79
CA ILE A 95 51.53 -2.34 1.63
C ILE A 95 52.15 -3.50 0.85
N ALA A 96 51.34 -4.26 0.11
CA ALA A 96 51.81 -5.37 -0.71
C ALA A 96 52.77 -4.93 -1.81
N ILE A 97 52.48 -3.81 -2.48
CA ILE A 97 53.36 -3.22 -3.49
C ILE A 97 54.70 -2.79 -2.86
N ASN A 98 54.67 -2.10 -1.72
CA ASN A 98 55.88 -1.67 -1.03
C ASN A 98 56.73 -2.86 -0.57
N SER A 99 56.09 -3.91 -0.04
CA SER A 99 56.77 -5.15 0.34
C SER A 99 57.38 -5.88 -0.85
N ALA A 100 56.71 -5.89 -2.01
CA ALA A 100 57.25 -6.48 -3.24
C ALA A 100 58.49 -5.72 -3.75
N ILE A 101 58.49 -4.38 -3.64
CA ILE A 101 59.65 -3.54 -3.99
C ILE A 101 60.83 -3.85 -3.06
N GLU A 102 60.60 -3.89 -1.74
CA GLU A 102 61.68 -4.16 -0.78
C GLU A 102 62.20 -5.60 -0.93
N ALA A 103 61.33 -6.57 -1.18
CA ALA A 103 61.72 -7.95 -1.48
C ALA A 103 62.62 -8.05 -2.73
N ALA A 104 62.37 -7.24 -3.77
CA ALA A 104 63.24 -7.17 -4.93
C ALA A 104 64.60 -6.53 -4.61
N ARG A 105 64.64 -5.58 -3.66
CA ARG A 105 65.84 -4.85 -3.25
C ARG A 105 66.84 -5.72 -2.49
N VAL A 106 66.36 -6.64 -1.64
CA VAL A 106 67.23 -7.60 -0.90
C VAL A 106 67.69 -8.80 -1.75
N GLY A 107 67.31 -8.86 -3.03
CA GLY A 107 67.76 -9.90 -3.97
C GLY A 107 67.29 -11.30 -3.60
N ASP A 108 68.20 -12.28 -3.61
CA ASP A 108 67.85 -13.69 -3.40
C ASP A 108 67.22 -13.98 -2.04
N ALA A 109 67.58 -13.24 -0.99
CA ALA A 109 66.99 -13.37 0.33
C ALA A 109 65.50 -12.96 0.38
N GLY A 110 65.05 -12.12 -0.56
CA GLY A 110 63.68 -11.61 -0.62
C GLY A 110 62.70 -12.45 -1.47
N ARG A 111 63.17 -13.53 -2.13
CA ARG A 111 62.33 -14.32 -3.05
C ARG A 111 61.04 -14.84 -2.41
N GLY A 112 61.11 -15.37 -1.18
CA GLY A 112 59.92 -15.85 -0.46
C GLY A 112 58.93 -14.72 -0.12
N PHE A 113 59.44 -13.57 0.31
CA PHE A 113 58.63 -12.38 0.60
C PHE A 113 57.98 -11.77 -0.65
N SER A 114 58.62 -11.88 -1.81
CA SER A 114 58.08 -11.43 -3.09
C SER A 114 56.82 -12.23 -3.48
N VAL A 115 56.84 -13.56 -3.29
CA VAL A 115 55.68 -14.43 -3.55
C VAL A 115 54.52 -14.08 -2.62
N ILE A 116 54.78 -13.91 -1.32
CA ILE A 116 53.75 -13.52 -0.34
C ILE A 116 53.15 -12.15 -0.71
N SER A 117 54.00 -11.18 -1.06
CA SER A 117 53.55 -9.84 -1.44
C SER A 117 52.66 -9.85 -2.68
N LYS A 118 52.96 -10.70 -3.67
CA LYS A 118 52.11 -10.90 -4.86
C LYS A 118 50.74 -11.45 -4.46
N GLU A 119 50.70 -12.44 -3.57
CA GLU A 119 49.44 -13.05 -3.12
C GLU A 119 48.57 -12.06 -2.34
N VAL A 120 49.17 -11.29 -1.42
CA VAL A 120 48.47 -10.24 -0.66
C VAL A 120 47.91 -9.15 -1.58
N LYS A 121 48.65 -8.78 -2.64
CA LYS A 121 48.17 -7.86 -3.67
C LYS A 121 46.93 -8.42 -4.36
N ASN A 122 46.99 -9.65 -4.87
CA ASN A 122 45.87 -10.28 -5.57
C ASN A 122 44.63 -10.35 -4.67
N LEU A 123 44.80 -10.79 -3.41
CA LEU A 123 43.71 -10.85 -2.43
C LEU A 123 43.09 -9.47 -2.17
N SER A 124 43.90 -8.41 -2.11
CA SER A 124 43.42 -7.04 -1.93
C SER A 124 42.60 -6.56 -3.13
N GLU A 125 43.00 -6.92 -4.35
CA GLU A 125 42.25 -6.62 -5.58
C GLU A 125 40.91 -7.38 -5.61
N ASP A 126 40.89 -8.65 -5.20
CA ASP A 126 39.67 -9.47 -5.12
C ASP A 126 38.67 -8.94 -4.08
N VAL A 127 39.15 -8.50 -2.91
CA VAL A 127 38.32 -7.86 -1.88
C VAL A 127 37.69 -6.58 -2.43
N LYS A 128 38.46 -5.78 -3.18
CA LYS A 128 37.96 -4.54 -3.79
C LYS A 128 36.89 -4.82 -4.85
N HIS A 129 37.09 -5.82 -5.69
CA HIS A 129 36.10 -6.25 -6.68
C HIS A 129 34.81 -6.72 -5.99
N SER A 130 34.93 -7.61 -5.00
CA SER A 130 33.79 -8.14 -4.24
C SER A 130 33.01 -7.02 -3.53
N SER A 131 33.72 -6.09 -2.89
CA SER A 131 33.10 -4.93 -2.23
C SER A 131 32.32 -4.05 -3.21
N LYS A 132 32.79 -3.92 -4.45
CA LYS A 132 32.10 -3.17 -5.49
C LYS A 132 30.82 -3.88 -5.96
N SER A 133 30.85 -5.21 -6.12
CA SER A 133 29.66 -5.99 -6.42
C SER A 133 28.59 -5.85 -5.33
N VAL A 134 28.98 -5.89 -4.06
CA VAL A 134 28.05 -5.66 -2.94
C VAL A 134 27.47 -4.25 -3.00
N SER A 135 28.29 -3.22 -3.27
CA SER A 135 27.81 -1.84 -3.40
C SER A 135 26.74 -1.68 -4.49
N THR A 136 26.93 -2.33 -5.64
CA THR A 136 25.94 -2.34 -6.72
C THR A 136 24.63 -2.98 -6.25
N LEU A 137 24.70 -4.12 -5.57
CA LEU A 137 23.50 -4.79 -5.03
C LEU A 137 22.77 -3.91 -4.02
N THR A 138 23.50 -3.27 -3.10
CA THR A 138 22.93 -2.34 -2.12
C THR A 138 22.26 -1.14 -2.81
N SER A 139 22.81 -0.65 -3.93
CA SER A 139 22.18 0.41 -4.72
C SER A 139 20.85 -0.03 -5.33
N VAL A 140 20.80 -1.23 -5.90
CA VAL A 140 19.56 -1.79 -6.47
C VAL A 140 18.48 -1.94 -5.39
N ILE A 141 18.86 -2.42 -4.20
CA ILE A 141 17.91 -2.53 -3.08
C ILE A 141 17.41 -1.15 -2.67
N LYS A 142 18.29 -0.15 -2.60
CA LYS A 142 17.92 1.24 -2.27
C LYS A 142 16.89 1.80 -3.26
N ASP A 143 17.11 1.61 -4.55
CA ASP A 143 16.17 2.08 -5.58
C ASP A 143 14.82 1.37 -5.47
N ASN A 144 14.81 0.06 -5.20
CA ASN A 144 13.57 -0.68 -4.96
C ASN A 144 12.83 -0.19 -3.71
N THR A 145 13.54 0.09 -2.60
CA THR A 145 12.97 0.68 -1.39
C THR A 145 12.32 2.04 -1.69
N ALA A 146 12.98 2.89 -2.47
CA ALA A 146 12.43 4.20 -2.84
C ALA A 146 11.14 4.06 -3.66
N ARG A 147 11.09 3.11 -4.60
CA ARG A 147 9.88 2.83 -5.38
C ARG A 147 8.72 2.33 -4.52
N VAL A 148 9.00 1.51 -3.50
CA VAL A 148 7.96 1.05 -2.56
C VAL A 148 7.44 2.23 -1.74
N SER A 149 8.31 3.11 -1.25
CA SER A 149 7.90 4.34 -0.55
C SER A 149 7.00 5.23 -1.42
N GLU A 150 7.35 5.42 -2.69
CA GLU A 150 6.51 6.20 -3.62
C GLU A 150 5.12 5.57 -3.82
N VAL A 151 5.02 4.25 -3.88
CA VAL A 151 3.73 3.56 -3.98
C VAL A 151 2.90 3.79 -2.71
N LEU A 152 3.50 3.74 -1.53
CA LEU A 152 2.82 3.99 -0.25
C LEU A 152 2.31 5.44 -0.15
N ASP A 153 3.13 6.41 -0.57
CA ASP A 153 2.74 7.82 -0.58
C ASP A 153 1.54 8.07 -1.51
N ASN A 154 1.49 7.38 -2.64
CA ASN A 154 0.36 7.43 -3.57
C ASN A 154 -0.89 6.67 -3.09
N GLN A 155 -0.74 5.71 -2.17
CA GLN A 155 -1.87 4.96 -1.59
C GLN A 155 -2.65 5.79 -0.57
N GLN A 156 -1.99 6.69 0.17
CA GLN A 156 -2.64 7.52 1.19
C GLN A 156 -3.84 8.34 0.66
N PRO A 157 -3.74 9.12 -0.44
CA PRO A 157 -4.89 9.88 -0.96
C PRO A 157 -6.02 8.97 -1.46
N VAL A 158 -5.72 7.74 -1.89
CA VAL A 158 -6.74 6.76 -2.28
C VAL A 158 -7.53 6.32 -1.06
N ILE A 159 -6.87 6.02 0.06
CA ILE A 159 -7.51 5.66 1.34
C ILE A 159 -8.42 6.79 1.83
N ASP A 160 -7.96 8.03 1.76
CA ASP A 160 -8.73 9.21 2.20
C ASP A 160 -9.99 9.42 1.32
N ASN A 161 -9.84 9.26 0.00
CA ASN A 161 -10.96 9.35 -0.94
C ASN A 161 -12.01 8.26 -0.70
N ILE A 162 -11.58 7.02 -0.47
CA ILE A 162 -12.55 5.93 -0.23
C ILE A 162 -13.30 6.17 1.10
N THR A 163 -12.59 6.58 2.16
CA THR A 163 -13.21 6.93 3.45
C THR A 163 -14.27 8.03 3.29
N THR A 164 -13.94 9.09 2.52
CA THR A 164 -14.87 10.19 2.24
C THR A 164 -16.11 9.71 1.48
N ASN A 165 -15.92 8.91 0.44
CA ASN A 165 -17.03 8.37 -0.37
C ASN A 165 -17.95 7.48 0.47
N ILE A 166 -17.40 6.62 1.33
CA ILE A 166 -18.22 5.77 2.19
C ILE A 166 -19.06 6.61 3.15
N ASN A 167 -18.47 7.64 3.77
CA ASN A 167 -19.20 8.53 4.67
C ASN A 167 -20.38 9.23 3.97
N GLN A 168 -20.18 9.70 2.73
CA GLN A 168 -21.25 10.30 1.93
C GLN A 168 -22.37 9.30 1.59
N ILE A 169 -22.03 8.04 1.31
CA ILE A 169 -23.02 6.99 1.03
C ILE A 169 -23.81 6.67 2.31
N VAL A 170 -23.14 6.53 3.46
CA VAL A 170 -23.80 6.25 4.74
C VAL A 170 -24.77 7.36 5.14
N GLU A 171 -24.39 8.62 4.92
CA GLU A 171 -25.25 9.79 5.12
C GLU A 171 -26.46 9.76 4.17
N SER A 172 -26.23 9.50 2.89
CA SER A 172 -27.29 9.41 1.88
C SER A 172 -28.32 8.33 2.21
N ILE A 173 -27.87 7.14 2.64
CA ILE A 173 -28.77 6.06 3.08
C ILE A 173 -29.56 6.49 4.32
N GLY A 174 -28.96 7.25 5.23
CA GLY A 174 -29.66 7.79 6.40
C GLY A 174 -30.82 8.71 6.05
N ILE A 175 -30.60 9.62 5.11
CA ILE A 175 -31.65 10.53 4.63
C ILE A 175 -32.80 9.75 3.98
N VAL A 176 -32.50 8.66 3.26
CA VAL A 176 -33.53 7.82 2.61
C VAL A 176 -34.36 7.07 3.65
N ILE A 177 -33.73 6.47 4.66
CA ILE A 177 -34.45 5.76 5.73
C ILE A 177 -35.32 6.74 6.53
N ASP A 178 -34.80 7.91 6.93
CA ASP A 178 -35.55 8.89 7.72
C ASP A 178 -36.76 9.46 6.96
N LYS A 179 -36.68 9.60 5.63
CA LYS A 179 -37.82 10.01 4.79
C LYS A 179 -38.86 8.92 4.55
N SER A 180 -38.51 7.67 4.84
CA SER A 180 -39.37 6.50 4.61
C SER A 180 -40.16 6.07 5.87
N LEU A 181 -39.90 6.72 7.01
CA LEU A 181 -40.62 6.62 8.29
C LEU A 181 -41.75 7.67 8.39
#